data_AF-A0ABD1JRX4-F1
#
_entry.id   AF-A0ABD1JRX4-F1
#
_cell.length_a   1.000
_cell.length_b   1.000
_cell.length_c   1.000
_cell.angle_alpha   90.00
_cell.angle_beta   90.00
_cell.angle_gamma   90.00
#
_symmetry.space_group_name_H-M   'P 1'
#
loop_
_entity.id
_entity.type
_entity.pdbx_description
1 polymer ?
#
loop_
_entity_poly.entity_id
_entity_poly.type
_entity_poly.pdbx_seq_one_letter_code
_entity_poly.pdbx_strand_id
1 'polypeptide(L)'
;MSSGARVHTIALGPSADPKLQHFANLTVAITVTSHAASAEVPPITVRAHMNQKSADGSKAMVVYAAVTQKGLPVILANVTATLESDTGHKEVLPLLDNGAGADAFRHDGIYSRYFTRMKSGWYSLKVRVQNQGSAMLSAHKHSGALYIPGYVENGNVVLNPPKPPVSQQPVEVGSFTRTATGESFVVELPPGSTGPPAFPPSKITDLRATLEGENITITWTAPGESYDQGTASRYHIGWSEDLALLRSNFYDSHLVDPWELTPQEVGSPEQYSFLPHNLNMTNGTTIFIAVVAENADSLRSDISNIEPVVKFIPTPPPPVEEESTDVVAIAVGVSVAVLVIASAVGGFIYWKKR
;
A
#
# COMPACT_ATOMS: atom_id res chain seq x y z
N MET A 1 -27.73 -21.45 -0.68
CA MET A 1 -27.82 -22.70 0.11
C MET A 1 -27.19 -22.46 1.47
N SER A 2 -27.97 -22.50 2.55
CA SER A 2 -27.48 -22.34 3.91
C SER A 2 -26.81 -23.63 4.39
N SER A 3 -25.49 -23.67 4.41
CA SER A 3 -24.76 -24.72 5.13
C SER A 3 -24.80 -24.38 6.62
N GLY A 4 -25.79 -24.93 7.33
CA GLY A 4 -25.89 -24.84 8.78
C GLY A 4 -25.43 -26.15 9.42
N ALA A 5 -24.32 -26.13 10.16
CA ALA A 5 -24.05 -27.20 11.11
C ALA A 5 -25.01 -27.02 12.30
N ARG A 6 -25.86 -28.02 12.57
CA ARG A 6 -26.65 -28.10 13.81
C ARG A 6 -25.79 -28.77 14.88
N VAL A 7 -25.25 -27.97 15.80
CA VAL A 7 -24.62 -28.48 17.02
C VAL A 7 -25.75 -28.82 18.00
N HIS A 8 -25.83 -30.08 18.43
CA HIS A 8 -26.72 -30.51 19.49
C HIS A 8 -25.91 -30.58 20.79
N THR A 9 -26.24 -29.74 21.76
CA THR A 9 -25.69 -29.83 23.11
C THR A 9 -26.55 -30.79 23.93
N ILE A 10 -25.97 -31.89 24.40
CA ILE A 10 -26.65 -32.86 25.27
C ILE A 10 -26.12 -32.65 26.69
N ALA A 11 -26.97 -32.17 27.60
CA ALA A 11 -26.66 -32.13 29.02
C ALA A 11 -26.86 -33.52 29.64
N LEU A 12 -25.82 -34.07 30.26
CA LEU A 12 -25.91 -35.34 30.98
C LEU A 12 -26.45 -35.10 32.38
N GLY A 13 -27.56 -35.76 32.73
CA GLY A 13 -28.12 -35.74 34.09
C GLY A 13 -27.37 -36.69 35.04
N PRO A 14 -27.70 -36.67 36.34
CA PRO A 14 -27.01 -37.47 37.38
C PRO A 14 -27.08 -39.00 37.16
N SER A 15 -28.05 -39.47 36.37
CA SER A 15 -28.27 -40.89 36.07
C SER A 15 -27.67 -41.32 34.72
N ALA A 16 -26.91 -40.45 34.04
CA ALA A 16 -26.27 -40.79 32.78
C ALA A 16 -25.15 -41.84 32.97
N ASP A 17 -24.98 -42.73 32.00
CA ASP A 17 -23.92 -43.75 32.01
C ASP A 17 -22.54 -43.07 32.15
N PRO A 18 -21.71 -43.43 33.15
CA PRO A 18 -20.37 -42.86 33.35
C PRO A 18 -19.47 -42.96 32.12
N LYS A 19 -19.68 -43.94 31.24
CA LYS A 19 -18.95 -44.08 29.97
C LYS A 19 -19.22 -42.91 29.02
N LEU A 20 -20.32 -42.18 29.16
CA LEU A 20 -20.64 -41.01 28.35
C LEU A 20 -19.75 -39.81 28.68
N GLN A 21 -19.17 -39.73 29.88
CA GLN A 21 -18.20 -38.69 30.23
C GLN A 21 -16.92 -38.78 29.39
N HIS A 22 -16.61 -39.98 28.87
CA HIS A 22 -15.44 -40.17 28.01
C HIS A 22 -15.56 -39.42 26.67
N PHE A 23 -16.79 -39.14 26.22
CA PHE A 23 -17.03 -38.34 25.02
C PHE A 23 -16.93 -36.82 25.27
N ALA A 24 -16.98 -36.36 26.52
CA ALA A 24 -16.80 -34.94 26.85
C ALA A 24 -15.37 -34.45 26.59
N ASN A 25 -14.39 -35.36 26.63
CA ASN A 25 -12.98 -35.09 26.30
C ASN A 25 -12.62 -35.51 24.86
N LEU A 26 -13.59 -35.86 24.02
CA LEU A 26 -13.30 -36.26 22.64
C LEU A 26 -13.04 -35.02 21.78
N THR A 27 -11.83 -34.90 21.25
CA THR A 27 -11.53 -33.88 20.25
C THR A 27 -12.24 -34.23 18.94
N VAL A 28 -13.31 -33.51 18.60
CA VAL A 28 -14.04 -33.71 17.35
C VAL A 28 -13.39 -32.89 16.25
N ALA A 29 -12.80 -33.56 15.26
CA ALA A 29 -12.34 -32.91 14.03
C ALA A 29 -13.53 -32.75 13.08
N ILE A 30 -13.98 -31.51 12.87
CA ILE A 30 -15.01 -31.19 11.88
C ILE A 30 -14.33 -30.68 10.60
N THR A 31 -14.38 -31.47 9.53
CA THR A 31 -13.88 -31.07 8.21
C THR A 31 -15.03 -30.49 7.38
N VAL A 32 -14.98 -29.18 7.10
CA VAL A 32 -15.95 -28.51 6.22
C VAL A 32 -15.30 -28.27 4.86
N THR A 33 -15.77 -28.95 3.80
CA THR A 33 -15.28 -28.78 2.43
C THR A 33 -16.34 -28.10 1.56
N SER A 34 -15.98 -26.98 0.90
CA SER A 34 -16.84 -26.39 -0.12
C SER A 34 -16.61 -27.06 -1.47
N HIS A 35 -17.66 -27.49 -2.16
CA HIS A 35 -17.59 -27.95 -3.55
C HIS A 35 -17.89 -26.82 -4.54
N ALA A 36 -17.33 -26.93 -5.76
CA ALA A 36 -17.60 -26.04 -6.87
C ALA A 36 -19.08 -26.08 -7.28
N ALA A 37 -19.64 -24.95 -7.70
CA ALA A 37 -21.02 -24.90 -8.23
C ALA A 37 -21.14 -25.53 -9.62
N SER A 38 -20.03 -25.68 -10.34
CA SER A 38 -19.91 -26.35 -11.64
C SER A 38 -18.50 -26.94 -11.77
N ALA A 39 -18.35 -28.03 -12.52
CA ALA A 39 -17.06 -28.65 -12.81
C ALA A 39 -16.11 -27.71 -13.61
N GLU A 40 -16.66 -26.71 -14.30
CA GLU A 40 -15.88 -25.80 -15.18
C GLU A 40 -15.28 -24.59 -14.44
N VAL A 41 -15.82 -24.24 -13.25
CA VAL A 41 -15.37 -23.09 -12.46
C VAL A 41 -14.95 -23.55 -11.05
N PRO A 42 -13.65 -23.70 -10.79
CA PRO A 42 -13.08 -23.97 -9.47
C PRO A 42 -13.63 -23.01 -8.42
N PRO A 43 -13.85 -23.50 -7.18
CA PRO A 43 -14.48 -22.70 -6.15
C PRO A 43 -13.53 -21.60 -5.68
N ILE A 44 -14.11 -20.50 -5.23
CA ILE A 44 -13.40 -19.53 -4.40
C ILE A 44 -13.05 -20.20 -3.09
N THR A 45 -11.78 -20.09 -2.70
CA THR A 45 -11.22 -20.65 -1.49
C THR A 45 -10.85 -19.53 -0.53
N VAL A 46 -10.99 -19.81 0.77
CA VAL A 46 -10.63 -18.88 1.85
C VAL A 46 -9.71 -19.63 2.80
N ARG A 47 -8.58 -19.03 3.13
CA ARG A 47 -7.66 -19.53 4.16
C ARG A 47 -7.52 -18.45 5.22
N ALA A 48 -7.74 -18.81 6.48
CA ALA A 48 -7.66 -17.90 7.62
C ALA A 48 -6.56 -18.35 8.58
N HIS A 49 -5.75 -17.42 9.06
CA HIS A 49 -4.74 -17.70 10.08
C HIS A 49 -4.39 -16.45 10.87
N MET A 50 -3.79 -16.66 12.04
CA MET A 50 -3.14 -15.61 12.82
C MET A 50 -1.65 -15.56 12.48
N ASN A 51 -0.98 -14.42 12.65
CA ASN A 51 0.47 -14.30 12.48
C ASN A 51 1.28 -15.11 13.52
N GLN A 52 0.68 -15.45 14.66
CA GLN A 52 1.32 -16.18 15.76
C GLN A 52 0.29 -17.03 16.52
N LYS A 53 0.76 -17.97 17.36
CA LYS A 53 -0.08 -18.91 18.13
C LYS A 53 -0.29 -18.51 19.60
N SER A 54 0.40 -17.48 20.06
CA SER A 54 0.27 -16.94 21.40
C SER A 54 0.47 -15.43 21.38
N ALA A 55 -0.13 -14.70 22.33
CA ALA A 55 0.14 -13.28 22.56
C ALA A 55 0.22 -12.97 24.05
N ASP A 56 1.18 -12.15 24.42
CA ASP A 56 1.40 -11.65 25.78
C ASP A 56 0.90 -10.21 25.98
N GLY A 57 0.36 -9.60 24.92
CA GLY A 57 -0.07 -8.21 24.92
C GLY A 57 1.05 -7.19 24.67
N SER A 58 2.29 -7.61 24.44
CA SER A 58 3.40 -6.70 24.08
C SER A 58 3.25 -6.12 22.68
N LYS A 59 2.62 -6.87 21.77
CA LYS A 59 2.28 -6.48 20.40
C LYS A 59 0.92 -7.05 20.01
N ALA A 60 0.21 -6.35 19.14
CA ALA A 60 -1.04 -6.87 18.60
C ALA A 60 -0.77 -8.04 17.65
N MET A 61 -1.69 -9.01 17.64
CA MET A 61 -1.69 -10.06 16.64
C MET A 61 -2.35 -9.56 15.36
N VAL A 62 -2.06 -10.20 14.23
CA VAL A 62 -2.70 -9.91 12.94
C VAL A 62 -3.53 -11.11 12.51
N VAL A 63 -4.76 -10.82 12.09
CA VAL A 63 -5.65 -11.77 11.44
C VAL A 63 -5.43 -11.65 9.94
N TYR A 64 -5.20 -12.78 9.25
CA TYR A 64 -5.10 -12.86 7.80
C TYR A 64 -6.19 -13.75 7.22
N ALA A 65 -6.75 -13.32 6.09
CA ALA A 65 -7.68 -14.09 5.27
C ALA A 65 -7.31 -13.98 3.79
N ALA A 66 -6.74 -15.04 3.23
CA ALA A 66 -6.45 -15.12 1.80
C ALA A 66 -7.67 -15.64 1.03
N VAL A 67 -8.20 -14.83 0.10
CA VAL A 67 -9.35 -15.16 -0.73
C VAL A 67 -8.88 -15.33 -2.18
N THR A 68 -8.96 -16.56 -2.70
CA THR A 68 -8.41 -16.86 -4.03
C THR A 68 -9.32 -17.77 -4.85
N GLN A 69 -9.25 -17.64 -6.17
CA GLN A 69 -9.87 -18.54 -7.13
C GLN A 69 -8.88 -18.89 -8.22
N LYS A 70 -8.64 -20.19 -8.46
CA LYS A 70 -7.58 -20.68 -9.37
C LYS A 70 -6.17 -20.10 -9.06
N GLY A 71 -5.91 -19.74 -7.80
CA GLY A 71 -4.66 -19.09 -7.39
C GLY A 71 -4.55 -17.62 -7.78
N LEU A 72 -5.62 -17.00 -8.27
CA LEU A 72 -5.72 -15.56 -8.48
C LEU A 72 -6.45 -14.90 -7.30
N PRO A 73 -6.05 -13.67 -6.92
CA PRO A 73 -6.67 -12.94 -5.83
C PRO A 73 -8.12 -12.51 -6.15
N VAL A 74 -8.99 -12.68 -5.16
CA VAL A 74 -10.34 -12.13 -5.18
C VAL A 74 -10.34 -10.89 -4.29
N ILE A 75 -10.50 -9.73 -4.91
CA ILE A 75 -10.43 -8.41 -4.28
C ILE A 75 -11.84 -7.83 -4.11
N LEU A 76 -11.98 -6.77 -3.30
CA LEU A 76 -13.26 -6.06 -3.02
C LEU A 76 -14.41 -6.94 -2.46
N ALA A 77 -14.10 -8.13 -1.94
CA ALA A 77 -15.03 -8.95 -1.16
C ALA A 77 -15.23 -8.38 0.25
N ASN A 78 -16.40 -8.62 0.85
CA ASN A 78 -16.65 -8.31 2.25
C ASN A 78 -16.13 -9.46 3.12
N VAL A 79 -15.09 -9.19 3.91
CA VAL A 79 -14.42 -10.17 4.76
C VAL A 79 -14.57 -9.76 6.22
N THR A 80 -15.09 -10.67 7.05
CA THR A 80 -15.24 -10.45 8.49
C THR A 80 -14.63 -11.61 9.26
N ALA A 81 -13.72 -11.30 10.18
CA ALA A 81 -13.23 -12.23 11.18
C ALA A 81 -14.07 -12.14 12.46
N THR A 82 -14.28 -13.28 13.10
CA THR A 82 -14.87 -13.41 14.42
C THR A 82 -13.86 -14.16 15.28
N LEU A 83 -13.39 -13.49 16.33
CA LEU A 83 -12.53 -14.08 17.35
C LEU A 83 -13.38 -14.30 18.60
N GLU A 84 -13.42 -15.52 19.09
CA GLU A 84 -14.22 -15.89 20.26
C GLU A 84 -13.36 -16.65 21.26
N SER A 85 -13.32 -16.16 22.49
CA SER A 85 -12.60 -16.78 23.59
C SER A 85 -13.44 -17.82 24.32
N ASP A 86 -12.76 -18.73 24.99
CA ASP A 86 -13.30 -19.63 26.02
C ASP A 86 -13.99 -18.91 27.18
N THR A 87 -13.62 -17.66 27.45
CA THR A 87 -14.26 -16.79 28.45
C THR A 87 -15.53 -16.08 27.94
N GLY A 88 -15.92 -16.29 26.67
CA GLY A 88 -17.08 -15.68 26.04
C GLY A 88 -16.83 -14.25 25.52
N HIS A 89 -15.59 -13.76 25.58
CA HIS A 89 -15.21 -12.51 24.91
C HIS A 89 -15.24 -12.72 23.40
N LYS A 90 -15.91 -11.83 22.69
CA LYS A 90 -16.09 -11.94 21.24
C LYS A 90 -15.78 -10.63 20.57
N GLU A 91 -14.98 -10.70 19.52
CA GLU A 91 -14.63 -9.56 18.69
C GLU A 91 -14.89 -9.87 17.22
N VAL A 92 -15.46 -8.89 16.52
CA VAL A 92 -15.80 -8.99 15.11
C VAL A 92 -15.03 -7.92 14.36
N LEU A 93 -14.11 -8.34 13.49
CA LEU A 93 -13.20 -7.46 12.77
C LEU A 93 -13.51 -7.49 11.27
N PRO A 94 -13.85 -6.36 10.63
CA PRO A 94 -13.85 -6.28 9.18
C PRO A 94 -12.39 -6.25 8.70
N LEU A 95 -11.99 -7.24 7.91
CA LEU A 95 -10.64 -7.33 7.35
C LEU A 95 -10.56 -6.55 6.04
N LEU A 96 -9.45 -5.87 5.80
CA LEU A 96 -9.27 -4.96 4.67
C LEU A 96 -8.11 -5.42 3.77
N ASP A 97 -8.26 -5.17 2.47
CA ASP A 97 -7.25 -5.38 1.42
C ASP A 97 -6.98 -4.01 0.75
N ASN A 98 -6.51 -3.06 1.56
CA ASN A 98 -6.39 -1.63 1.25
C ASN A 98 -4.96 -1.09 1.24
N GLY A 99 -3.96 -1.92 1.54
CA GLY A 99 -2.54 -1.60 1.62
C GLY A 99 -2.17 -0.68 2.78
N ALA A 100 -2.94 -0.69 3.87
CA ALA A 100 -2.67 0.11 5.05
C ALA A 100 -2.82 -0.71 6.35
N GLY A 101 -2.14 -0.27 7.41
CA GLY A 101 -2.21 -0.94 8.71
C GLY A 101 -1.64 -2.35 8.66
N ALA A 102 -2.45 -3.35 9.03
CA ALA A 102 -2.05 -4.76 8.95
C ALA A 102 -1.84 -5.24 7.51
N ASP A 103 -2.45 -4.56 6.53
CA ASP A 103 -2.42 -4.96 5.14
C ASP A 103 -1.25 -4.31 4.40
N ALA A 104 -0.37 -5.15 3.87
CA ALA A 104 0.87 -4.69 3.24
C ALA A 104 0.65 -4.25 1.78
N PHE A 105 -0.29 -4.89 1.07
CA PHE A 105 -0.47 -4.68 -0.37
C PHE A 105 -1.93 -4.62 -0.75
N ARG A 106 -2.36 -3.45 -1.22
CA ARG A 106 -3.70 -3.25 -1.73
C ARG A 106 -4.01 -4.18 -2.90
N HIS A 107 -5.20 -4.76 -2.88
CA HIS A 107 -5.79 -5.60 -3.93
C HIS A 107 -4.96 -6.84 -4.27
N ASP A 108 -4.33 -7.45 -3.26
CA ASP A 108 -3.58 -8.70 -3.41
C ASP A 108 -4.38 -9.95 -3.00
N GLY A 109 -5.64 -9.78 -2.58
CA GLY A 109 -6.55 -10.84 -2.15
C GLY A 109 -6.27 -11.37 -0.74
N ILE A 110 -5.34 -10.75 0.00
CA ILE A 110 -5.09 -10.99 1.41
C ILE A 110 -5.75 -9.87 2.19
N TYR A 111 -6.76 -10.23 2.96
CA TYR A 111 -7.44 -9.30 3.85
C TYR A 111 -6.85 -9.43 5.24
N SER A 112 -6.55 -8.31 5.89
CA SER A 112 -5.97 -8.36 7.22
C SER A 112 -6.43 -7.23 8.13
N ARG A 113 -6.22 -7.44 9.43
CA ARG A 113 -6.45 -6.45 10.50
C ARG A 113 -5.73 -6.83 11.78
N TYR A 114 -5.34 -5.83 12.58
CA TYR A 114 -4.84 -6.09 13.93
C TYR A 114 -5.97 -6.48 14.89
N PHE A 115 -5.69 -7.46 15.74
CA PHE A 115 -6.52 -7.82 16.90
C PHE A 115 -5.98 -7.11 18.14
N THR A 116 -6.57 -5.97 18.49
CA THR A 116 -6.07 -5.09 19.56
C THR A 116 -6.83 -5.21 20.87
N ARG A 117 -8.15 -5.48 20.86
CA ARG A 117 -8.96 -5.54 22.09
C ARG A 117 -8.96 -6.93 22.74
N MET A 118 -7.78 -7.52 22.84
CA MET A 118 -7.60 -8.87 23.39
C MET A 118 -7.77 -8.93 24.92
N LYS A 119 -8.24 -10.08 25.41
CA LYS A 119 -8.30 -10.46 26.84
C LYS A 119 -7.66 -11.84 27.01
N SER A 120 -7.15 -12.17 28.20
CA SER A 120 -6.60 -13.50 28.45
C SER A 120 -7.63 -14.61 28.20
N GLY A 121 -7.19 -15.70 27.57
CA GLY A 121 -8.02 -16.85 27.24
C GLY A 121 -7.60 -17.57 25.96
N TRP A 122 -8.26 -18.69 25.69
CA TRP A 122 -8.09 -19.47 24.46
C TRP A 122 -9.07 -18.99 23.40
N TYR A 123 -8.57 -18.60 22.24
CA TYR A 123 -9.38 -18.06 21.15
C TYR A 123 -9.52 -19.03 20.00
N SER A 124 -10.69 -18.96 19.35
CA SER A 124 -10.95 -19.53 18.04
C SER A 124 -11.13 -18.42 17.00
N LEU A 125 -10.60 -18.64 15.80
CA LEU A 125 -10.75 -17.73 14.66
C LEU A 125 -11.74 -18.31 13.64
N LYS A 126 -12.75 -17.52 13.28
CA LYS A 126 -13.64 -17.82 12.16
C LYS A 126 -13.73 -16.64 11.22
N VAL A 127 -13.46 -16.87 9.94
CA VAL A 127 -13.59 -15.86 8.89
C VAL A 127 -14.78 -16.18 8.01
N ARG A 128 -15.59 -15.17 7.73
CA ARG A 128 -16.70 -15.21 6.77
C ARG A 128 -16.38 -14.24 5.63
N VAL A 129 -16.51 -14.73 4.41
CA VAL A 129 -16.37 -13.92 3.19
C VAL A 129 -17.70 -13.94 2.45
N GLN A 130 -18.17 -12.76 2.06
CA GLN A 130 -19.40 -12.58 1.32
C GLN A 130 -19.18 -11.63 0.14
N ASN A 131 -19.82 -11.95 -0.97
CA ASN A 131 -19.90 -11.08 -2.13
C ASN A 131 -21.35 -10.97 -2.60
N GLN A 132 -21.80 -9.74 -2.82
CA GLN A 132 -23.11 -9.41 -3.38
C GLN A 132 -23.01 -8.70 -4.74
N GLY A 133 -21.81 -8.66 -5.35
CA GLY A 133 -21.57 -8.08 -6.68
C GLY A 133 -20.37 -7.13 -6.75
N SER A 134 -19.65 -6.88 -5.65
CA SER A 134 -18.49 -5.98 -5.63
C SER A 134 -17.17 -6.70 -5.90
N ALA A 135 -17.07 -7.99 -5.58
CA ALA A 135 -15.81 -8.71 -5.64
C ALA A 135 -15.37 -8.97 -7.07
N MET A 136 -14.07 -8.78 -7.30
CA MET A 136 -13.45 -8.96 -8.60
C MET A 136 -12.30 -9.96 -8.51
N LEU A 137 -12.11 -10.75 -9.55
CA LEU A 137 -10.96 -11.62 -9.74
C LEU A 137 -9.87 -10.81 -10.41
N SER A 138 -8.84 -10.48 -9.65
CA SER A 138 -7.70 -9.73 -10.15
C SER A 138 -6.62 -10.68 -10.65
N ALA A 139 -6.10 -10.42 -11.85
CA ALA A 139 -4.91 -11.09 -12.33
C ALA A 139 -3.62 -10.31 -12.03
N HIS A 140 -3.77 -9.14 -11.38
CA HIS A 140 -2.64 -8.33 -10.96
C HIS A 140 -1.89 -9.09 -9.87
N LYS A 141 -0.76 -9.70 -10.23
CA LYS A 141 0.23 -10.15 -9.26
C LYS A 141 1.15 -8.97 -9.00
N HIS A 142 1.28 -8.55 -7.74
CA HIS A 142 2.37 -7.68 -7.32
C HIS A 142 3.68 -8.46 -7.51
N SER A 143 4.27 -8.37 -8.70
CA SER A 143 5.59 -8.92 -8.99
C SER A 143 6.62 -8.01 -8.33
N GLY A 144 7.35 -8.52 -7.34
CA GLY A 144 8.42 -7.79 -6.65
C GLY A 144 9.65 -7.46 -7.51
N ALA A 145 9.63 -7.79 -8.81
CA ALA A 145 10.66 -7.38 -9.75
C ALA A 145 10.42 -5.93 -10.19
N LEU A 146 11.30 -5.02 -9.75
CA LEU A 146 11.32 -3.64 -10.24
C LEU A 146 11.60 -3.65 -11.75
N TYR A 147 10.77 -2.94 -12.52
CA TYR A 147 11.08 -2.65 -13.91
C TYR A 147 12.25 -1.67 -13.94
N ILE A 148 13.37 -2.08 -14.52
CA ILE A 148 14.55 -1.24 -14.69
C ILE A 148 14.31 -0.37 -15.93
N PRO A 149 14.15 0.96 -15.79
CA PRO A 149 13.80 1.83 -16.91
C PRO A 149 14.94 2.05 -17.90
N GLY A 150 16.17 1.70 -17.54
CA GLY A 150 17.34 1.78 -18.40
C GLY A 150 18.61 1.35 -17.68
N TYR A 151 19.71 1.29 -18.42
CA TYR A 151 21.05 1.02 -17.91
C TYR A 151 22.05 2.00 -18.53
N VAL A 152 23.22 2.13 -17.92
CA VAL A 152 24.30 2.97 -18.44
C VAL A 152 25.26 2.10 -19.24
N GLU A 153 25.49 2.44 -20.50
CA GLU A 153 26.49 1.81 -21.36
C GLU A 153 27.42 2.89 -21.91
N ASN A 154 28.72 2.79 -21.60
CA ASN A 154 29.75 3.76 -22.02
C ASN A 154 29.43 5.23 -21.69
N GLY A 155 28.79 5.48 -20.54
CA GLY A 155 28.42 6.84 -20.09
C GLY A 155 27.12 7.38 -20.69
N ASN A 156 26.47 6.65 -21.60
CA ASN A 156 25.17 7.00 -22.15
C ASN A 156 24.05 6.20 -21.46
N VAL A 157 22.94 6.85 -21.14
CA VAL A 157 21.75 6.19 -20.56
C VAL A 157 20.96 5.53 -21.70
N VAL A 158 20.89 4.21 -21.69
CA VAL A 158 20.08 3.41 -22.61
C VAL A 158 18.77 3.06 -21.93
N LEU A 159 17.64 3.53 -22.48
CA LEU A 159 16.31 3.27 -21.93
C LEU A 159 15.81 1.89 -22.37
N ASN A 160 15.24 1.14 -21.43
CA ASN A 160 14.52 -0.09 -21.74
C ASN A 160 13.13 0.24 -22.35
N PRO A 161 12.60 -0.64 -23.22
CA PRO A 161 11.26 -0.45 -23.78
C PRO A 161 10.21 -0.36 -22.67
N PRO A 162 9.30 0.63 -22.71
CA PRO A 162 8.33 0.86 -21.65
C PRO A 162 7.63 -0.43 -21.28
N LYS A 163 7.50 -0.69 -19.96
CA LYS A 163 6.84 -1.88 -19.43
C LYS A 163 5.51 -2.05 -20.17
N PRO A 164 5.29 -3.21 -20.85
CA PRO A 164 4.04 -3.43 -21.56
C PRO A 164 2.87 -3.21 -20.59
N PRO A 165 1.83 -2.45 -21.00
CA PRO A 165 0.67 -2.27 -20.15
C PRO A 165 0.04 -3.65 -19.89
N VAL A 166 0.16 -4.14 -18.66
CA VAL A 166 -0.54 -5.36 -18.22
C VAL A 166 -1.96 -4.95 -17.88
N SER A 167 -2.77 -4.71 -18.90
CA SER A 167 -4.21 -4.48 -18.74
C SER A 167 -4.92 -5.82 -18.71
N GLN A 168 -4.84 -6.53 -17.58
CA GLN A 168 -5.86 -7.51 -17.25
C GLN A 168 -6.82 -6.81 -16.29
N GLN A 169 -7.92 -6.31 -16.85
CA GLN A 169 -8.99 -5.76 -16.04
C GLN A 169 -9.52 -6.85 -15.10
N PRO A 170 -9.77 -6.53 -13.83
CA PRO A 170 -10.39 -7.47 -12.91
C PRO A 170 -11.72 -7.98 -13.47
N VAL A 171 -11.97 -9.28 -13.34
CA VAL A 171 -13.20 -9.91 -13.84
C VAL A 171 -14.20 -10.01 -12.70
N GLU A 172 -15.44 -9.59 -12.91
CA GLU A 172 -16.47 -9.71 -11.88
C GLU A 172 -16.66 -11.17 -11.45
N VAL A 173 -16.81 -11.35 -10.14
CA VAL A 173 -17.09 -12.65 -9.54
C VAL A 173 -18.56 -12.66 -9.11
N GLY A 174 -19.29 -13.71 -9.47
CA GLY A 174 -20.68 -13.88 -9.04
C GLY A 174 -20.84 -13.91 -7.51
N SER A 175 -22.06 -13.75 -7.02
CA SER A 175 -22.34 -13.75 -5.58
C SER A 175 -21.90 -15.06 -4.91
N PHE A 176 -21.26 -14.95 -3.74
CA PHE A 176 -20.82 -16.12 -2.99
C PHE A 176 -20.80 -15.86 -1.48
N THR A 177 -20.76 -16.96 -0.74
CA THR A 177 -20.42 -16.94 0.69
C THR A 177 -19.47 -18.09 0.97
N ARG A 178 -18.41 -17.81 1.73
CA ARG A 178 -17.44 -18.79 2.20
C ARG A 178 -17.17 -18.56 3.67
N THR A 179 -16.81 -19.64 4.35
CA THR A 179 -16.40 -19.60 5.74
C THR A 179 -15.13 -20.43 5.86
N ALA A 180 -14.14 -19.91 6.58
CA ALA A 180 -12.94 -20.63 6.96
C ALA A 180 -12.78 -20.54 8.47
N THR A 181 -12.32 -21.61 9.08
CA THR A 181 -11.88 -21.62 10.48
C THR A 181 -10.37 -21.57 10.47
N GLY A 182 -9.80 -20.63 11.23
CA GLY A 182 -8.36 -20.55 11.44
C GLY A 182 -7.92 -21.40 12.63
N GLU A 183 -6.62 -21.44 12.86
CA GLU A 183 -6.07 -22.11 14.05
C GLU A 183 -6.48 -21.38 15.34
N SER A 184 -6.58 -22.15 16.42
CA SER A 184 -6.74 -21.61 17.78
C SER A 184 -5.42 -21.05 18.30
N PHE A 185 -5.50 -20.06 19.18
CA PHE A 185 -4.35 -19.41 19.80
C PHE A 185 -4.66 -19.01 21.24
N VAL A 186 -3.62 -18.75 22.04
CA VAL A 186 -3.75 -18.37 23.45
C VAL A 186 -3.35 -16.92 23.65
N VAL A 187 -4.08 -16.19 24.49
CA VAL A 187 -3.70 -14.85 24.96
C VAL A 187 -3.39 -14.94 26.46
N GLU A 188 -2.17 -14.58 26.83
CA GLU A 188 -1.63 -14.62 28.19
C GLU A 188 -1.19 -13.22 28.61
N LEU A 189 -2.14 -12.36 28.97
CA LEU A 189 -1.82 -11.01 29.44
C LEU A 189 -1.20 -11.04 30.85
N PRO A 190 -0.40 -10.01 31.23
CA PRO A 190 0.15 -9.90 32.56
C PRO A 190 -0.91 -10.01 33.69
N PRO A 191 -0.55 -10.59 34.85
CA PRO A 191 -1.46 -10.67 35.98
C PRO A 191 -1.98 -9.29 36.39
N GLY A 192 -3.30 -9.16 36.57
CA GLY A 192 -3.93 -7.89 36.96
C GLY A 192 -4.29 -6.97 35.80
N SER A 193 -4.08 -7.36 34.53
CA SER A 193 -4.63 -6.63 33.38
C SER A 193 -6.17 -6.58 33.45
N THR A 194 -6.71 -5.36 33.57
CA THR A 194 -8.16 -5.10 33.67
C THR A 194 -8.82 -4.78 32.32
N GLY A 195 -8.02 -4.56 31.28
CA GLY A 195 -8.46 -4.20 29.94
C GLY A 195 -7.51 -4.71 28.86
N PRO A 196 -7.80 -4.40 27.59
CA PRO A 196 -6.89 -4.72 26.50
C PRO A 196 -5.58 -3.94 26.64
N PRO A 197 -4.46 -4.45 26.08
CA PRO A 197 -3.21 -3.70 26.06
C PRO A 197 -3.34 -2.39 25.27
N ALA A 198 -2.63 -1.36 25.72
CA ALA A 198 -2.55 -0.09 24.99
C ALA A 198 -1.53 -0.22 23.85
N PHE A 199 -1.94 0.12 22.64
CA PHE A 199 -1.09 0.07 21.46
C PHE A 199 -1.02 1.43 20.78
N PRO A 200 0.14 1.83 20.23
CA PRO A 200 0.24 3.04 19.42
C PRO A 200 -0.53 2.89 18.09
N PRO A 201 -0.78 3.99 17.37
CA PRO A 201 -1.21 3.97 15.98
C PRO A 201 -0.25 3.17 15.08
N SER A 202 -0.76 2.62 13.98
CA SER A 202 0.08 1.92 13.01
C SER A 202 1.03 2.89 12.30
N LYS A 203 2.19 2.38 11.88
CA LYS A 203 3.09 3.10 10.98
C LYS A 203 2.37 3.47 9.68
N ILE A 204 2.50 4.72 9.25
CA ILE A 204 2.06 5.18 7.93
C ILE A 204 3.05 4.67 6.88
N THR A 205 2.56 3.99 5.84
CA THR A 205 3.40 3.33 4.82
C THR A 205 3.26 3.94 3.43
N ASP A 206 2.28 4.81 3.24
CA ASP A 206 1.89 5.38 1.95
C ASP A 206 1.97 6.92 1.93
N LEU A 207 2.81 7.51 2.79
CA LEU A 207 3.06 8.95 2.77
C LEU A 207 3.58 9.36 1.40
N ARG A 208 2.98 10.40 0.82
CA ARG A 208 3.41 11.04 -0.42
C ARG A 208 3.49 12.53 -0.24
N ALA A 209 4.33 13.19 -1.05
CA ALA A 209 4.56 14.62 -1.00
C ALA A 209 4.67 15.17 -2.42
N THR A 210 4.06 16.31 -2.65
CA THR A 210 4.12 17.05 -3.91
C THR A 210 4.53 18.49 -3.64
N LEU A 211 5.37 19.03 -4.51
CA LEU A 211 5.79 20.43 -4.47
C LEU A 211 4.97 21.23 -5.48
N GLU A 212 4.21 22.20 -5.00
CA GLU A 212 3.43 23.14 -5.82
C GLU A 212 3.95 24.56 -5.59
N GLY A 213 4.82 25.02 -6.50
CA GLY A 213 5.55 26.27 -6.33
C GLY A 213 6.58 26.15 -5.21
N GLU A 214 6.24 26.68 -4.03
CA GLU A 214 7.04 26.55 -2.79
C GLU A 214 6.29 25.81 -1.68
N ASN A 215 5.00 25.53 -1.89
CA ASN A 215 4.15 24.85 -0.93
C ASN A 215 4.30 23.33 -1.09
N ILE A 216 4.43 22.64 0.03
CA ILE A 216 4.50 21.18 0.03
C ILE A 216 3.16 20.65 0.49
N THR A 217 2.55 19.82 -0.33
CA THR A 217 1.33 19.09 0.01
C THR A 217 1.68 17.64 0.27
N ILE A 218 1.37 17.15 1.46
CA ILE A 218 1.53 15.76 1.84
C ILE A 218 0.19 15.04 1.93
N THR A 219 0.16 13.77 1.57
CA THR A 219 -1.03 12.90 1.64
C THR A 219 -0.66 11.52 2.17
N TRP A 220 -1.56 10.90 2.93
CA TRP A 220 -1.38 9.56 3.49
C TRP A 220 -2.73 8.93 3.86
N THR A 221 -2.73 7.65 4.21
CA THR A 221 -3.92 6.99 4.79
C THR A 221 -3.90 7.11 6.31
N ALA A 222 -5.00 7.61 6.91
CA ALA A 222 -5.15 7.74 8.36
C ALA A 222 -4.92 6.40 9.09
N PRO A 223 -4.01 6.32 10.07
CA PRO A 223 -3.90 5.18 10.96
C PRO A 223 -5.03 5.19 12.01
N GLY A 224 -5.13 4.12 12.79
CA GLY A 224 -6.04 4.06 13.94
C GLY A 224 -5.46 4.70 15.21
N GLU A 225 -6.23 4.62 16.28
CA GLU A 225 -5.80 4.95 17.65
C GLU A 225 -4.87 3.85 18.22
N SER A 226 -5.25 2.60 17.96
CA SER A 226 -4.50 1.40 18.31
C SER A 226 -4.31 0.59 17.05
N TYR A 227 -3.10 0.64 16.50
CA TYR A 227 -2.78 0.14 15.16
C TYR A 227 -3.75 0.64 14.08
N ASP A 228 -4.60 -0.23 13.54
CA ASP A 228 -5.56 0.05 12.47
C ASP A 228 -7.03 0.05 12.97
N GLN A 229 -7.22 0.38 14.25
CA GLN A 229 -8.53 0.52 14.88
C GLN A 229 -8.69 1.87 15.59
N GLY A 230 -9.86 2.48 15.46
CA GLY A 230 -10.16 3.80 16.05
C GLY A 230 -9.64 4.95 15.21
N THR A 231 -9.36 6.07 15.86
CA THR A 231 -8.90 7.32 15.24
C THR A 231 -7.70 7.86 15.99
N ALA A 232 -6.62 8.19 15.28
CA ALA A 232 -5.46 8.84 15.89
C ALA A 232 -5.86 10.19 16.52
N SER A 233 -5.10 10.64 17.53
CA SER A 233 -5.40 11.90 18.22
C SER A 233 -4.67 13.10 17.62
N ARG A 234 -3.46 12.90 17.10
CA ARG A 234 -2.67 13.94 16.42
C ARG A 234 -1.60 13.36 15.52
N TYR A 235 -1.05 14.21 14.65
CA TYR A 235 0.12 13.92 13.84
C TYR A 235 1.28 14.85 14.22
N HIS A 236 2.49 14.32 14.18
CA HIS A 236 3.73 15.07 14.17
C HIS A 236 4.31 14.98 12.77
N ILE A 237 4.51 16.12 12.12
CA ILE A 237 5.08 16.20 10.77
C ILE A 237 6.46 16.81 10.91
N GLY A 238 7.47 16.13 10.39
CA GLY A 238 8.87 16.55 10.47
C GLY A 238 9.52 16.51 9.10
N TRP A 239 10.40 17.47 8.84
CA TRP A 239 11.21 17.50 7.62
C TRP A 239 12.67 17.86 7.91
N SER A 240 13.57 17.44 7.03
CA SER A 240 14.99 17.78 7.10
C SER A 240 15.67 17.67 5.73
N GLU A 241 16.76 18.40 5.53
CA GLU A 241 17.70 18.15 4.44
C GLU A 241 18.60 16.92 4.72
N ASP A 242 18.66 16.46 5.96
CA ASP A 242 19.41 15.27 6.39
C ASP A 242 18.48 14.06 6.62
N LEU A 243 18.54 13.10 5.68
CA LEU A 243 17.81 11.84 5.77
C LEU A 243 18.18 11.03 7.02
N ALA A 244 19.44 11.06 7.44
CA ALA A 244 19.89 10.31 8.61
C ALA A 244 19.29 10.90 9.89
N LEU A 245 19.31 12.24 10.03
CA LEU A 245 18.69 12.94 11.15
C LEU A 245 17.20 12.60 11.26
N LEU A 246 16.45 12.72 10.16
CA LEU A 246 15.00 12.44 10.16
C LEU A 246 14.71 10.99 10.56
N ARG A 247 15.57 10.04 10.16
CA ARG A 247 15.40 8.62 10.44
C ARG A 247 15.76 8.24 11.88
N SER A 248 16.82 8.81 12.46
CA SER A 248 17.29 8.44 13.80
C SER A 248 16.70 9.33 14.91
N ASN A 249 16.52 10.61 14.64
CA ASN A 249 16.13 11.63 15.62
C ASN A 249 15.03 12.53 15.05
N PHE A 250 13.87 11.94 14.72
CA PHE A 250 12.74 12.64 14.11
C PHE A 250 12.37 13.97 14.82
N TYR A 251 12.40 14.01 16.15
CA TYR A 251 12.02 15.19 16.93
C TYR A 251 13.08 16.30 16.96
N ASP A 252 14.30 16.04 16.49
CA ASP A 252 15.34 17.05 16.27
C ASP A 252 15.28 17.64 14.85
N SER A 253 14.38 17.14 14.01
CA SER A 253 14.11 17.70 12.67
C SER A 253 13.28 18.98 12.75
N HIS A 254 13.02 19.62 11.60
CA HIS A 254 12.11 20.75 11.54
C HIS A 254 10.67 20.24 11.66
N LEU A 255 10.09 20.43 12.85
CA LEU A 255 8.70 20.09 13.11
C LEU A 255 7.75 21.15 12.56
N VAL A 256 6.64 20.67 12.02
CA VAL A 256 5.50 21.47 11.58
C VAL A 256 4.39 21.30 12.61
N ASP A 257 3.70 22.39 12.94
CA ASP A 257 2.53 22.37 13.83
C ASP A 257 1.23 22.34 13.02
N PRO A 258 0.60 21.17 12.81
CA PRO A 258 -0.59 21.06 11.96
C PRO A 258 -1.87 21.36 12.75
N TRP A 259 -1.98 22.56 13.33
CA TRP A 259 -3.09 22.92 14.21
C TRP A 259 -4.48 22.86 13.54
N GLU A 260 -4.55 23.01 12.22
CA GLU A 260 -5.78 22.89 11.42
C GLU A 260 -6.16 21.43 11.13
N LEU A 261 -5.24 20.48 11.32
CA LEU A 261 -5.45 19.08 10.94
C LEU A 261 -6.13 18.32 12.07
N THR A 262 -7.37 17.90 11.82
CA THR A 262 -8.09 16.98 12.71
C THR A 262 -8.00 15.57 12.12
N PRO A 263 -7.33 14.61 12.79
CA PRO A 263 -7.24 13.25 12.27
C PRO A 263 -8.60 12.64 12.00
N GLN A 264 -8.72 11.99 10.85
CA GLN A 264 -9.92 11.31 10.40
C GLN A 264 -9.94 9.85 10.85
N GLU A 265 -11.09 9.19 10.69
CA GLU A 265 -11.22 7.75 10.97
C GLU A 265 -10.23 6.94 10.14
N VAL A 266 -9.73 5.85 10.74
CA VAL A 266 -8.77 4.94 10.10
C VAL A 266 -9.15 4.56 8.68
N GLY A 267 -8.19 4.60 7.77
CA GLY A 267 -8.38 4.28 6.35
C GLY A 267 -8.86 5.46 5.51
N SER A 268 -9.21 6.60 6.12
CA SER A 268 -9.55 7.81 5.37
C SER A 268 -8.30 8.47 4.77
N PRO A 269 -8.42 9.12 3.60
CA PRO A 269 -7.32 9.90 3.06
C PRO A 269 -7.11 11.18 3.88
N GLU A 270 -5.86 11.43 4.24
CA GLU A 270 -5.42 12.64 4.93
C GLU A 270 -4.62 13.52 3.99
N GLN A 271 -4.69 14.83 4.20
CA GLN A 271 -3.93 15.80 3.43
C GLN A 271 -3.56 16.99 4.32
N TYR A 272 -2.33 17.46 4.17
CA TYR A 272 -1.88 18.69 4.82
C TYR A 272 -0.90 19.44 3.92
N SER A 273 -0.97 20.76 3.92
CA SER A 273 -0.08 21.62 3.14
C SER A 273 0.68 22.58 4.05
N PHE A 274 1.98 22.74 3.80
CA PHE A 274 2.82 23.65 4.56
C PHE A 274 3.96 24.24 3.74
N LEU A 275 4.44 25.41 4.18
CA LEU A 275 5.66 26.03 3.69
C LEU A 275 6.82 25.68 4.64
N PRO A 276 7.95 25.16 4.13
CA PRO A 276 9.12 24.88 4.96
C PRO A 276 9.78 26.21 5.37
N HIS A 277 9.48 26.66 6.58
CA HIS A 277 10.01 27.93 7.09
C HIS A 277 11.53 27.87 7.22
N ASN A 278 12.19 28.99 6.91
CA ASN A 278 13.66 29.14 6.93
C ASN A 278 14.42 28.28 5.89
N LEU A 279 13.73 27.71 4.90
CA LEU A 279 14.36 27.01 3.80
C LEU A 279 14.21 27.79 2.49
N ASN A 280 15.34 28.21 1.92
CA ASN A 280 15.38 28.72 0.55
C ASN A 280 15.58 27.55 -0.41
N MET A 281 14.48 26.93 -0.86
CA MET A 281 14.57 25.86 -1.86
C MET A 281 15.10 26.45 -3.17
N THR A 282 16.29 26.01 -3.59
CA THR A 282 16.89 26.34 -4.89
C THR A 282 16.86 25.13 -5.81
N ASN A 283 17.23 25.30 -7.09
CA ASN A 283 17.24 24.19 -8.04
C ASN A 283 18.20 23.09 -7.58
N GLY A 284 17.71 21.86 -7.42
CA GLY A 284 18.45 20.71 -6.91
C GLY A 284 18.36 20.49 -5.40
N THR A 285 17.72 21.37 -4.63
CA THR A 285 17.47 21.15 -3.19
C THR A 285 16.55 19.92 -3.01
N THR A 286 16.96 19.00 -2.14
CA THR A 286 16.18 17.84 -1.72
C THR A 286 15.89 17.93 -0.24
N ILE A 287 14.63 17.76 0.14
CA ILE A 287 14.21 17.60 1.53
C ILE A 287 13.54 16.25 1.71
N PHE A 288 13.57 15.75 2.93
CA PHE A 288 12.94 14.51 3.35
C PHE A 288 11.84 14.83 4.35
N ILE A 289 10.69 14.18 4.20
CA ILE A 289 9.52 14.41 5.04
C ILE A 289 9.05 13.08 5.62
N ALA A 290 8.63 13.12 6.87
CA ALA A 290 8.04 11.98 7.55
C ALA A 290 6.93 12.42 8.51
N VAL A 291 6.06 11.47 8.85
CA VAL A 291 4.93 11.67 9.75
C VAL A 291 4.93 10.59 10.84
N VAL A 292 4.60 11.00 12.06
CA VAL A 292 4.36 10.12 13.21
C VAL A 292 2.95 10.38 13.72
N ALA A 293 2.16 9.33 13.90
CA ALA A 293 0.84 9.43 14.51
C ALA A 293 0.91 9.19 16.02
N GLU A 294 0.03 9.84 16.77
CA GLU A 294 -0.06 9.69 18.22
C GLU A 294 -1.52 9.51 18.66
N ASN A 295 -1.74 8.67 19.66
CA ASN A 295 -3.06 8.43 20.24
C ASN A 295 -3.29 9.19 21.56
N ALA A 296 -4.46 9.00 22.17
CA ALA A 296 -4.90 9.71 23.36
C ALA A 296 -4.02 9.42 24.59
N ASP A 297 -3.40 8.24 24.63
CA ASP A 297 -2.47 7.81 25.68
C ASP A 297 -1.03 8.34 25.44
N SER A 298 -0.84 9.22 24.45
CA SER A 298 0.46 9.75 24.02
C SER A 298 1.44 8.68 23.50
N LEU A 299 0.94 7.52 23.08
CA LEU A 299 1.72 6.49 22.40
C LEU A 299 1.86 6.84 20.93
N ARG A 300 3.08 6.70 20.41
CA ARG A 300 3.47 7.13 19.06
C ARG A 300 3.72 5.95 18.15
N SER A 301 3.33 6.08 16.90
CA SER A 301 3.69 5.12 15.86
C SER A 301 5.19 5.14 15.58
N ASP A 302 5.68 4.14 14.87
CA ASP A 302 6.97 4.28 14.17
C ASP A 302 6.89 5.40 13.13
N ILE A 303 8.06 5.94 12.76
CA ILE A 303 8.17 6.91 11.65
C ILE A 303 7.65 6.30 10.35
N SER A 304 6.94 7.10 9.56
CA SER A 304 6.40 6.70 8.26
C SER A 304 7.48 6.22 7.26
N ASN A 305 7.08 5.82 6.06
CA ASN A 305 8.01 5.92 4.93
C ASN A 305 8.49 7.38 4.80
N ILE A 306 9.74 7.57 4.42
CA ILE A 306 10.33 8.90 4.25
C ILE A 306 10.18 9.30 2.79
N GLU A 307 9.53 10.44 2.55
CA GLU A 307 9.25 10.93 1.21
C GLU A 307 10.23 12.05 0.83
N PRO A 308 10.99 11.91 -0.27
CA PRO A 308 11.86 12.97 -0.77
C PRO A 308 11.08 13.96 -1.66
N VAL A 309 11.31 15.25 -1.46
CA VAL A 309 10.80 16.32 -2.32
C VAL A 309 11.99 17.07 -2.90
N VAL A 310 12.04 17.19 -4.23
CA VAL A 310 13.13 17.85 -4.97
C VAL A 310 12.58 19.07 -5.70
N LYS A 311 13.21 20.24 -5.52
CA LYS A 311 12.91 21.40 -6.37
C LYS A 311 13.72 21.30 -7.65
N PHE A 312 13.06 21.03 -8.76
CA PHE A 312 13.68 20.98 -10.07
C PHE A 312 13.08 22.03 -11.00
N ILE A 313 13.92 22.93 -11.50
CA ILE A 313 13.58 23.92 -12.52
C ILE A 313 14.27 23.47 -13.82
N PRO A 314 13.52 23.02 -14.84
CA PRO A 314 14.11 22.66 -16.12
C PRO A 314 14.80 23.88 -16.74
N THR A 315 16.01 23.72 -17.25
CA THR A 315 16.61 24.74 -18.11
C THR A 315 15.80 24.86 -19.40
N PRO A 316 15.60 26.08 -19.93
CA PRO A 316 15.02 26.24 -21.25
C PRO A 316 15.84 25.42 -22.26
N PRO A 317 15.21 24.78 -23.26
CA PRO A 317 15.96 24.18 -24.35
C PRO A 317 16.89 25.25 -24.96
N PRO A 318 18.10 24.89 -25.40
CA PRO A 318 18.98 25.83 -26.08
C PRO A 318 18.20 26.51 -27.22
N PRO A 319 18.44 27.81 -27.48
CA PRO A 319 17.85 28.45 -28.65
C PRO A 319 18.17 27.58 -29.86
N VAL A 320 17.15 27.22 -30.62
CA VAL A 320 17.36 26.60 -31.93
C VAL A 320 18.17 27.62 -32.72
N GLU A 321 19.45 27.34 -32.96
CA GLU A 321 20.24 28.09 -33.93
C GLU A 321 19.57 27.86 -35.28
N GLU A 322 18.62 28.73 -35.64
CA GLU A 322 18.20 28.84 -37.03
C GLU A 322 19.44 29.28 -37.80
N GLU A 323 20.02 28.36 -38.59
CA GLU A 323 21.08 28.72 -39.50
C GLU A 323 20.59 29.90 -40.34
N SER A 324 21.23 31.06 -40.13
CA SER A 324 20.91 32.27 -40.85
C SER A 324 21.01 32.01 -42.35
N THR A 325 19.86 32.03 -43.04
CA THR A 325 19.76 31.83 -44.49
C THR A 325 20.57 32.86 -45.29
N ASP A 326 20.97 33.96 -44.65
CA ASP A 326 21.81 35.00 -45.24
C ASP A 326 23.22 34.52 -45.60
N VAL A 327 23.83 33.64 -44.80
CA VAL A 327 25.20 33.15 -45.09
C VAL A 327 25.18 32.22 -46.32
N VAL A 328 24.14 31.39 -46.44
CA VAL A 328 23.94 30.51 -47.61
C VAL A 328 23.61 31.33 -48.86
N ALA A 329 22.74 32.35 -48.75
CA ALA A 329 22.40 33.23 -49.87
C ALA A 329 23.60 34.05 -50.38
N ILE A 330 24.43 34.56 -49.48
CA ILE A 330 25.67 35.27 -49.83
C ILE A 330 26.66 34.32 -50.51
N ALA A 331 26.86 33.10 -49.99
CA ALA A 331 27.76 32.12 -50.59
C ALA A 331 27.32 31.68 -51.99
N VAL A 332 26.01 31.47 -52.20
CA VAL A 332 25.43 31.15 -53.52
C VAL A 332 25.57 32.35 -54.47
N GLY A 333 25.30 33.57 -54.01
CA GLY A 333 25.44 34.79 -54.80
C GLY A 333 26.88 35.02 -55.30
N VAL A 334 27.87 34.84 -54.42
CA VAL A 334 29.30 34.95 -54.77
C VAL A 334 29.69 33.87 -55.80
N SER A 335 29.23 32.63 -55.61
CA SER A 335 29.52 31.52 -56.53
C SER A 335 28.97 31.76 -57.94
N VAL A 336 27.75 32.28 -58.05
CA VAL A 336 27.12 32.63 -59.34
C VAL A 336 27.86 33.80 -60.01
N ALA A 337 28.24 34.84 -59.26
CA ALA A 337 28.99 35.96 -59.81
C ALA A 337 30.35 35.54 -60.40
N VAL A 338 31.08 34.64 -59.71
CA VAL A 338 32.36 34.10 -60.21
C VAL A 338 32.17 33.31 -61.51
N LEU A 339 31.11 32.49 -61.62
CA LEU A 339 30.81 31.74 -62.85
C LEU A 339 30.44 32.66 -64.02
N VAL A 340 29.69 33.74 -63.77
CA VAL A 340 29.35 34.72 -64.81
C VAL A 340 30.60 35.45 -65.30
N ILE A 341 31.49 35.86 -64.40
CA ILE A 341 32.75 36.51 -64.77
C ILE A 341 33.65 35.55 -65.56
N ALA A 342 33.78 34.30 -65.12
CA ALA A 342 34.59 33.29 -65.80
C ALA A 342 34.07 32.98 -67.22
N SER A 343 32.75 32.90 -67.40
CA SER A 343 32.13 32.68 -68.71
C SER A 343 32.25 33.90 -69.63
N ALA A 344 32.11 35.12 -69.11
CA ALA A 344 32.35 36.34 -69.88
C ALA A 344 33.82 36.47 -70.34
N VAL A 345 34.77 36.18 -69.45
CA VAL A 345 36.21 36.19 -69.77
C VAL A 345 36.54 35.08 -70.78
N GLY A 346 36.02 33.87 -70.58
CA GLY A 346 36.18 32.75 -71.52
C GLY A 346 35.61 33.06 -72.90
N GLY A 347 34.41 33.66 -72.94
CA GLY A 347 33.76 34.11 -74.18
C GLY A 347 34.54 35.20 -74.91
N PHE A 348 35.07 36.18 -74.17
CA PHE A 348 35.90 37.25 -74.74
C PHE A 348 37.22 36.71 -75.32
N ILE A 349 37.88 35.79 -74.61
CA ILE A 349 39.11 35.12 -75.09
C ILE A 349 38.81 34.28 -76.34
N TYR A 350 37.66 33.59 -76.39
CA TYR A 350 37.24 32.81 -77.55
C TYR A 350 36.93 33.70 -78.76
N TRP A 351 36.25 34.83 -78.57
CA TRP A 351 35.93 35.78 -79.63
C TRP A 351 37.17 36.42 -80.24
N LYS A 352 38.20 36.72 -79.42
CA LYS A 352 39.48 37.28 -79.89
C LYS A 352 40.36 36.30 -80.66
N LYS A 353 40.04 34.99 -80.62
CA LYS A 353 40.77 33.92 -81.34
C LYS A 353 40.15 33.53 -82.68
N ARG A 354 39.01 34.11 -83.06
CA ARG A 354 38.40 33.98 -84.40
C ARG A 354 38.79 35.15 -85.28
#